data_AF-A0A3A5RL86-F1
#
_entry.id   AF-A0A3A5RL86-F1
#
_cell.length_a   1.000
_cell.length_b   1.000
_cell.length_c   1.000
_cell.angle_alpha   90.00
_cell.angle_beta   90.00
_cell.angle_gamma   90.00
#
_symmetry.space_group_name_H-M   'P 1'
#
loop_
_entity.id
_entity.type
_entity.pdbx_description
1 polymer ?
#
loop_
_entity_poly.entity_id
_entity_poly.type
_entity_poly.pdbx_seq_one_letter_code
_entity_poly.pdbx_strand_id
1 'polypeptide(L)'
;YKGMMEKIDITATGVVDSIRNKMAVATVSNKGLMPSGVLSEFQGAYSVLLFETTSTPVTGSILLSISAISSGMPSLYYISISRAGDVTGNPNLKVKVLSGSYNIKIKAKTEADGKCRVYAERLVYTPILNVLLMSSFGISMKMEAADNSAFEGGFEATLE
;
A
#
# COMPACT_ATOMS: atom_id res chain seq x y z
N TYR A 1 7.45 -11.16 48.11
CA TYR A 1 6.05 -10.88 47.74
C TYR A 1 6.01 -10.41 46.30
N LYS A 2 5.52 -11.25 45.39
CA LYS A 2 5.33 -10.88 43.98
C LYS A 2 3.97 -10.19 43.92
N GLY A 3 3.93 -8.87 43.74
CA GLY A 3 2.68 -8.12 43.68
C GLY A 3 1.84 -8.61 42.50
N MET A 4 0.76 -9.34 42.78
CA MET A 4 -0.24 -9.67 41.77
C MET A 4 -1.05 -8.39 41.49
N MET A 5 -1.02 -7.92 40.25
CA MET A 5 -1.94 -6.87 39.80
C MET A 5 -3.34 -7.46 39.73
N GLU A 6 -4.28 -6.85 40.45
CA GLU A 6 -5.69 -7.19 40.36
C GLU A 6 -6.26 -6.53 39.09
N LYS A 7 -6.78 -7.35 38.17
CA LYS A 7 -7.40 -6.86 36.94
C LYS A 7 -8.87 -6.56 37.24
N ILE A 8 -9.30 -5.32 37.01
CA ILE A 8 -10.71 -4.93 37.12
C ILE A 8 -11.32 -4.90 35.71
N ASP A 9 -12.27 -5.78 35.46
CA ASP A 9 -13.06 -5.77 34.22
C ASP A 9 -14.31 -4.90 34.42
N ILE A 10 -14.49 -3.89 33.56
CA ILE A 10 -15.69 -3.04 33.54
C ILE A 10 -16.67 -3.62 32.53
N THR A 11 -17.75 -4.24 33.01
CA THR A 11 -18.71 -4.97 32.18
C THR A 11 -20.09 -4.30 32.08
N ALA A 12 -20.37 -3.30 32.91
CA ALA A 12 -21.63 -2.58 32.90
C ALA A 12 -21.78 -1.76 31.61
N THR A 13 -22.71 -2.18 30.73
CA THR A 13 -22.90 -1.61 29.39
C THR A 13 -23.10 -0.09 29.42
N GLY A 14 -23.91 0.42 30.35
CA GLY A 14 -24.15 1.87 30.48
C GLY A 14 -22.89 2.69 30.82
N VAL A 15 -21.95 2.10 31.58
CA VAL A 15 -20.67 2.74 31.90
C VAL A 15 -19.74 2.71 30.68
N VAL A 16 -19.67 1.56 30.00
CA VAL A 16 -18.85 1.40 28.78
C VAL A 16 -19.30 2.37 27.69
N ASP A 17 -20.61 2.50 27.46
CA ASP A 17 -21.14 3.40 26.44
C ASP A 17 -20.96 4.88 26.81
N SER A 18 -21.11 5.23 28.09
CA SER A 18 -20.86 6.60 28.57
C SER A 18 -19.40 7.03 28.38
N ILE A 19 -18.46 6.10 28.54
CA ILE A 19 -17.04 6.34 28.29
C ILE A 19 -16.79 6.45 26.78
N ARG A 20 -17.25 5.47 25.98
CA ARG A 20 -17.06 5.43 24.52
C ARG A 20 -17.56 6.71 23.84
N ASN A 21 -18.73 7.21 24.26
CA ASN A 21 -19.34 8.39 23.67
C ASN A 21 -18.61 9.71 24.03
N LYS A 22 -17.80 9.71 25.09
CA LYS A 22 -17.01 10.89 25.51
C LYS A 22 -15.54 10.82 25.10
N MET A 23 -15.05 9.65 24.71
CA MET A 23 -13.73 9.51 24.11
C MET A 23 -13.76 10.16 22.73
N ALA A 24 -12.90 11.17 22.51
CA ALA A 24 -12.75 11.78 21.20
C ALA A 24 -12.15 10.76 20.21
N VAL A 25 -13.01 10.11 19.43
CA VAL A 25 -12.62 9.22 18.35
C VAL A 25 -12.01 10.08 17.23
N ALA A 26 -10.79 9.75 16.83
CA ALA A 26 -10.19 10.40 15.66
C ALA A 26 -11.06 10.07 14.44
N THR A 27 -11.34 11.07 13.62
CA THR A 27 -12.03 10.95 12.33
C THR A 27 -11.15 11.61 11.28
N VAL A 28 -11.50 11.48 10.00
CA VAL A 28 -10.76 12.17 8.93
C VAL A 28 -10.80 13.69 9.12
N SER A 29 -11.93 14.23 9.62
CA SER A 29 -12.13 15.66 9.84
C SER A 29 -11.75 16.15 11.24
N ASN A 30 -11.56 15.27 12.23
CA ASN A 30 -11.23 15.63 13.60
C ASN A 30 -10.08 14.76 14.14
N LYS A 31 -8.95 15.36 14.47
CA LYS A 31 -7.68 14.71 14.87
C LYS A 31 -6.94 13.94 13.77
N GLY A 32 -7.31 14.13 12.50
CA GLY A 32 -6.46 13.81 11.36
C GLY A 32 -6.22 12.32 11.12
N LEU A 33 -7.27 11.48 11.18
CA LEU A 33 -7.14 10.17 10.52
C LEU A 33 -6.88 10.40 9.04
N MET A 34 -5.79 9.85 8.51
CA MET A 34 -5.59 9.85 7.07
C MET A 34 -6.73 9.06 6.42
N PRO A 35 -7.34 9.56 5.33
CA PRO A 35 -8.29 8.77 4.56
C PRO A 35 -7.68 7.42 4.24
N SER A 36 -8.46 6.35 4.35
CA SER A 36 -8.03 5.00 3.93
C SER A 36 -7.43 5.07 2.52
N GLY A 37 -6.13 4.81 2.39
CA GLY A 37 -5.42 4.84 1.11
C GLY A 37 -4.41 5.97 0.90
N VAL A 38 -4.19 6.85 1.89
CA VAL A 38 -3.07 7.80 1.90
C VAL A 38 -2.00 7.28 2.87
N LEU A 39 -0.90 6.77 2.32
CA LEU A 39 0.26 6.35 3.10
C LEU A 39 1.33 7.43 2.93
N SER A 40 1.56 8.14 4.03
CA SER A 40 2.45 9.29 4.09
C SER A 40 3.90 8.84 3.97
N GLU A 41 4.43 9.01 2.77
CA GLU A 41 5.85 9.01 2.41
C GLU A 41 6.67 7.79 2.89
N PHE A 42 7.08 6.95 1.95
CA PHE A 42 8.04 5.88 2.22
C PHE A 42 9.40 6.22 1.62
N GLN A 43 10.43 6.28 2.46
CA GLN A 43 11.79 6.59 2.07
C GLN A 43 12.75 5.49 2.55
N GLY A 44 13.62 5.02 1.66
CA GLY A 44 14.64 4.04 2.03
C GLY A 44 15.40 3.50 0.83
N ALA A 45 16.59 2.96 1.06
CA ALA A 45 17.44 2.41 0.01
C ALA A 45 17.04 0.96 -0.38
N TYR A 46 15.74 0.73 -0.55
CA TYR A 46 15.14 -0.59 -0.78
C TYR A 46 14.09 -0.50 -1.88
N SER A 47 13.71 -1.65 -2.44
CA SER A 47 12.47 -1.74 -3.21
C SER A 47 11.28 -1.65 -2.24
N VAL A 48 10.08 -1.36 -2.75
CA VAL A 48 8.90 -1.13 -1.91
C VAL A 48 7.75 -2.00 -2.37
N LEU A 49 7.16 -2.79 -1.47
CA LEU A 49 5.86 -3.43 -1.68
C LEU A 49 4.78 -2.35 -1.61
N LEU A 50 4.16 -2.03 -2.74
CA LEU A 50 3.15 -0.98 -2.82
C LEU A 50 1.81 -1.49 -2.29
N PHE A 51 1.37 -2.63 -2.79
CA PHE A 51 0.09 -3.24 -2.43
C PHE A 51 0.07 -4.74 -2.75
N GLU A 52 -0.92 -5.41 -2.18
CA GLU A 52 -1.24 -6.80 -2.48
C GLU A 52 -2.73 -6.99 -2.76
N THR A 53 -3.06 -8.00 -3.57
CA THR A 53 -4.45 -8.37 -3.80
C THR A 53 -5.00 -9.15 -2.61
N THR A 54 -6.25 -8.87 -2.23
CA THR A 54 -6.95 -9.57 -1.15
C THR A 54 -8.01 -10.56 -1.67
N SER A 55 -8.23 -10.60 -2.98
CA SER A 55 -9.19 -11.47 -3.65
C SER A 55 -8.74 -11.82 -5.08
N THR A 56 -9.34 -12.84 -5.68
CA THR A 56 -9.14 -13.19 -7.09
C THR A 56 -9.63 -12.08 -8.03
N PRO A 57 -10.90 -11.61 -7.95
CA PRO A 57 -11.28 -10.42 -8.68
C PRO A 57 -10.59 -9.19 -8.08
N VAL A 58 -9.94 -8.41 -8.92
CA VAL A 58 -9.30 -7.14 -8.53
C VAL A 58 -9.59 -6.08 -9.58
N THR A 59 -9.84 -4.85 -9.12
CA THR A 59 -9.88 -3.66 -9.96
C THR A 59 -9.36 -2.50 -9.14
N GLY A 60 -8.33 -1.82 -9.64
CA GLY A 60 -7.83 -0.65 -8.96
C GLY A 60 -6.99 0.26 -9.82
N SER A 61 -6.85 1.48 -9.30
CA SER A 61 -6.04 2.53 -9.89
C SER A 61 -5.30 3.27 -8.79
N ILE A 62 -4.04 3.57 -9.04
CA ILE A 62 -3.10 4.12 -8.07
C ILE A 62 -2.30 5.22 -8.74
N LEU A 63 -2.12 6.32 -8.03
CA LEU A 63 -1.21 7.39 -8.40
C LEU A 63 0.04 7.30 -7.51
N LEU A 64 1.20 7.14 -8.13
CA LEU A 64 2.49 7.03 -7.46
C LEU A 64 3.36 8.23 -7.86
N SER A 65 3.73 9.04 -6.88
CA SER A 65 4.77 10.05 -7.03
C SER A 65 6.08 9.49 -6.49
N ILE A 66 7.16 9.65 -7.26
CA ILE A 66 8.48 9.18 -6.86
C ILE A 66 9.55 10.20 -7.22
N SER A 67 10.48 10.43 -6.29
CA SER A 67 11.68 11.25 -6.53
C SER A 67 12.90 10.54 -5.97
N ALA A 68 14.09 10.94 -6.42
CA ALA A 68 15.33 10.67 -5.71
C ALA A 68 15.73 11.91 -4.90
N ILE A 69 16.35 11.71 -3.74
CA ILE A 69 16.86 12.79 -2.86
C ILE A 69 17.77 13.78 -3.62
N SER A 70 18.41 13.33 -4.70
CA SER A 70 19.31 14.12 -5.56
C SER A 70 18.70 14.61 -6.88
N SER A 71 17.40 14.38 -7.14
CA SER A 71 16.72 14.79 -8.38
C SER A 71 15.65 15.85 -8.10
N GLY A 72 15.63 16.93 -8.89
CA GLY A 72 14.82 18.12 -8.60
C GLY A 72 13.32 18.02 -8.88
N MET A 73 12.84 17.06 -9.69
CA MET A 73 11.41 16.93 -10.01
C MET A 73 10.93 15.47 -9.86
N PRO A 74 9.84 15.22 -9.12
CA PRO A 74 9.28 13.88 -9.02
C PRO A 74 8.72 13.40 -10.36
N SER A 75 8.87 12.11 -10.61
CA SER A 75 8.11 11.40 -11.62
C SER A 75 6.75 10.99 -11.07
N LEU A 76 5.73 11.06 -11.92
CA LEU A 76 4.37 10.68 -11.59
C LEU A 76 3.96 9.48 -12.45
N TYR A 77 3.45 8.45 -11.79
CA TYR A 77 3.03 7.19 -12.40
C TYR A 77 1.55 6.94 -12.13
N TYR A 78 0.83 6.55 -13.17
CA TYR A 78 -0.49 5.96 -13.04
C TYR A 78 -0.37 4.44 -13.19
N ILE A 79 -0.80 3.71 -12.16
CA ILE A 79 -0.77 2.25 -12.14
C ILE A 79 -2.22 1.77 -12.15
N SER A 80 -2.55 0.88 -13.07
CA SER A 80 -3.87 0.25 -13.13
C SER A 80 -3.75 -1.27 -13.12
N ILE A 81 -4.66 -1.90 -12.40
CA ILE A 81 -4.68 -3.35 -12.22
C ILE A 81 -6.10 -3.88 -12.38
N SER A 82 -6.23 -4.99 -13.11
CA SER A 82 -7.49 -5.73 -13.20
C SER A 82 -7.28 -7.23 -13.31
N ARG A 83 -8.22 -7.99 -12.75
CA ARG A 83 -8.32 -9.45 -12.92
C ARG A 83 -9.76 -9.86 -12.67
N ALA A 84 -10.27 -10.77 -13.51
CA ALA A 84 -11.59 -11.34 -13.35
C ALA A 84 -11.70 -12.24 -12.11
N GLY A 85 -12.93 -12.52 -11.67
CA GLY A 85 -13.19 -13.57 -10.69
C GLY A 85 -12.71 -14.93 -11.18
N ASP A 86 -12.40 -15.82 -10.24
CA ASP A 86 -12.00 -17.22 -10.49
C ASP A 86 -10.70 -17.42 -11.31
N VAL A 87 -9.97 -16.34 -11.60
CA VAL A 87 -8.64 -16.38 -12.22
C VAL A 87 -7.56 -16.21 -11.15
N THR A 88 -6.67 -17.19 -11.03
CA THR A 88 -5.50 -17.15 -10.13
C THR A 88 -4.21 -16.75 -10.81
N GLY A 89 -4.20 -16.64 -12.14
CA GLY A 89 -3.06 -16.15 -12.91
C GLY A 89 -2.71 -14.68 -12.64
N ASN A 90 -1.69 -14.19 -13.34
CA ASN A 90 -1.24 -12.80 -13.24
C ASN A 90 -2.40 -11.82 -13.57
N PRO A 91 -2.60 -10.78 -12.76
CA PRO A 91 -3.50 -9.69 -13.12
C PRO A 91 -2.93 -8.91 -14.31
N ASN A 92 -3.80 -8.24 -15.05
CA ASN A 92 -3.39 -7.25 -16.04
C ASN A 92 -2.91 -6.01 -15.29
N LEU A 93 -1.60 -5.76 -15.32
CA LEU A 93 -0.95 -4.64 -14.62
C LEU A 93 -0.30 -3.71 -15.66
N LYS A 94 -0.79 -2.48 -15.71
CA LYS A 94 -0.37 -1.46 -16.67
C LYS A 94 0.11 -0.22 -15.96
N VAL A 95 1.14 0.40 -16.50
CA VAL A 95 1.79 1.57 -15.93
C VAL A 95 1.93 2.63 -17.01
N LYS A 96 1.49 3.85 -16.69
CA LYS A 96 1.69 5.01 -17.54
C LYS A 96 2.51 6.05 -16.80
N VAL A 97 3.57 6.55 -17.44
CA VAL A 97 4.32 7.71 -16.92
C VAL A 97 3.55 8.96 -17.29
N LEU A 98 3.11 9.71 -16.28
CA LEU A 98 2.37 10.96 -16.47
C LEU A 98 3.31 12.16 -16.56
N SER A 99 4.43 12.13 -15.83
CA SER A 99 5.45 13.18 -15.85
C SER A 99 6.79 12.71 -15.28
N GLY A 100 7.86 13.46 -15.54
CA GLY A 100 9.19 13.24 -14.99
C GLY A 100 10.06 12.27 -15.78
N SER A 101 11.30 12.09 -15.33
CA SER A 101 12.33 11.28 -16.00
C SER A 101 13.04 10.29 -15.08
N TYR A 102 12.77 10.34 -13.77
CA TYR A 102 13.25 9.34 -12.84
C TYR A 102 12.47 8.05 -13.06
N ASN A 103 13.15 7.04 -13.60
CA ASN A 103 12.54 5.78 -13.99
C ASN A 103 12.58 4.75 -12.85
N ILE A 104 11.46 4.06 -12.66
CA ILE A 104 11.37 2.83 -11.87
C ILE A 104 10.71 1.72 -12.66
N LYS A 105 10.93 0.49 -12.19
CA LYS A 105 10.20 -0.68 -12.68
C LYS A 105 9.11 -1.04 -11.69
N ILE A 106 7.90 -1.24 -12.20
CA ILE A 106 6.82 -1.84 -11.42
C ILE A 106 6.83 -3.33 -11.72
N LYS A 107 7.13 -4.13 -10.71
CA LYS A 107 7.17 -5.59 -10.80
C LYS A 107 6.10 -6.20 -9.93
N ALA A 108 5.64 -7.38 -10.29
CA ALA A 108 4.62 -8.07 -9.54
C ALA A 108 4.91 -9.57 -9.50
N LYS A 109 4.48 -10.22 -8.43
CA LYS A 109 4.57 -11.67 -8.28
C LYS A 109 3.24 -12.21 -7.83
N THR A 110 2.74 -13.20 -8.55
CA THR A 110 1.50 -13.90 -8.24
C THR A 110 1.84 -15.28 -7.71
N GLU A 111 1.39 -15.58 -6.50
CA GLU A 111 1.53 -16.89 -5.88
C GLU A 111 0.47 -17.86 -6.45
N ALA A 112 0.63 -19.16 -6.18
CA ALA A 112 -0.25 -20.21 -6.74
C ALA A 112 -1.73 -20.07 -6.32
N ASP A 113 -1.99 -19.45 -5.17
CA ASP A 113 -3.35 -19.14 -4.66
C ASP A 113 -3.98 -17.91 -5.34
N GLY A 114 -3.28 -17.28 -6.27
CA GLY A 114 -3.69 -16.07 -6.95
C GLY A 114 -3.40 -14.79 -6.18
N LYS A 115 -2.78 -14.83 -5.00
CA LYS A 115 -2.35 -13.62 -4.32
C LYS A 115 -1.22 -12.95 -5.09
N CYS A 116 -1.48 -11.76 -5.60
CA CYS A 116 -0.50 -10.95 -6.32
C CYS A 116 0.02 -9.81 -5.44
N ARG A 117 1.34 -9.65 -5.39
CA ARG A 117 2.03 -8.54 -4.71
C ARG A 117 2.71 -7.67 -5.76
N VAL A 118 2.57 -6.35 -5.63
CA VAL A 118 3.09 -5.37 -6.59
C VAL A 118 4.10 -4.45 -5.92
N TYR A 119 5.25 -4.30 -6.57
CA TYR A 119 6.45 -3.67 -6.03
C TYR A 119 6.94 -2.55 -6.94
N ALA A 120 7.44 -1.47 -6.35
CA ALA A 120 8.32 -0.53 -7.01
C ALA A 120 9.78 -0.99 -6.79
N GLU A 121 10.44 -1.40 -7.87
CA GLU A 121 11.84 -1.80 -7.82
C GLU A 121 12.74 -0.56 -7.73
N ARG A 122 13.62 -0.57 -6.74
CA ARG A 122 14.70 0.40 -6.66
C ARG A 122 15.78 0.05 -7.68
N LEU A 123 16.04 1.00 -8.60
CA LEU A 123 17.12 0.88 -9.58
C LEU A 123 18.39 1.60 -9.11
N VAL A 124 18.28 2.91 -8.87
CA VAL A 124 19.41 3.79 -8.52
C VAL A 124 18.94 4.83 -7.50
N TYR A 125 19.83 5.26 -6.61
CA TYR A 125 19.58 6.23 -5.53
C TYR A 125 18.57 5.76 -4.48
N THR A 126 18.32 6.60 -3.47
CA THR A 126 17.31 6.37 -2.44
C THR A 126 16.00 7.02 -2.89
N PRO A 127 14.98 6.23 -3.28
CA PRO A 127 13.70 6.79 -3.70
C PRO A 127 12.88 7.29 -2.51
N ILE A 128 12.09 8.33 -2.75
CA ILE A 128 11.02 8.82 -1.88
C ILE A 128 9.71 8.57 -2.63
N LEU A 129 8.81 7.77 -2.06
CA LEU A 129 7.55 7.37 -2.67
C LEU A 129 6.37 7.96 -1.90
N ASN A 130 5.40 8.49 -2.64
CA ASN A 130 4.09 8.82 -2.12
C ASN A 130 3.03 8.16 -3.00
N VAL A 131 2.08 7.47 -2.39
CA VAL A 131 1.08 6.67 -3.08
C VAL A 131 -0.32 7.08 -2.66
N LEU A 132 -1.15 7.32 -3.67
CA LEU A 132 -2.56 7.60 -3.52
C LEU A 132 -3.37 6.50 -4.22
N LEU A 133 -4.21 5.82 -3.45
CA LEU A 133 -5.16 4.85 -3.98
C LEU A 133 -6.40 5.58 -4.51
N MET A 134 -6.65 5.47 -5.82
CA MET A 134 -7.74 6.16 -6.51
C MET A 134 -9.00 5.28 -6.60
N SER A 135 -8.82 3.98 -6.82
CA SER A 135 -9.88 2.97 -6.73
C SER A 135 -9.33 1.64 -6.24
N SER A 136 -10.12 0.92 -5.44
CA SER A 136 -9.65 -0.28 -4.73
C SER A 136 -10.75 -1.31 -4.49
N PHE A 137 -10.90 -2.23 -5.43
CA PHE A 137 -11.61 -3.48 -5.20
C PHE A 137 -10.59 -4.62 -5.16
N GLY A 138 -10.54 -5.35 -4.04
CA GLY A 138 -9.62 -6.48 -3.88
C GLY A 138 -8.15 -6.09 -3.69
N ILE A 139 -7.86 -4.88 -3.20
CA ILE A 139 -6.49 -4.35 -3.00
C ILE A 139 -6.32 -3.91 -1.54
N SER A 140 -5.17 -4.26 -0.97
CA SER A 140 -4.67 -3.72 0.31
C SER A 140 -3.33 -3.03 0.09
N MET A 141 -3.25 -1.74 0.44
CA MET A 141 -2.01 -0.98 0.42
C MET A 141 -1.07 -1.42 1.54
N LYS A 142 0.24 -1.45 1.26
CA LYS A 142 1.28 -1.89 2.21
C LYS A 142 2.33 -0.82 2.45
N MET A 143 2.99 -0.34 1.39
CA MET A 143 4.18 0.54 1.47
C MET A 143 5.20 0.04 2.51
N GLU A 144 5.71 -1.15 2.27
CA GLU A 144 6.68 -1.83 3.14
C GLU A 144 7.99 -2.04 2.37
N ALA A 145 9.12 -2.06 3.08
CA ALA A 145 10.41 -2.37 2.46
C ALA A 145 10.41 -3.80 1.91
N ALA A 146 10.97 -3.97 0.72
CA ALA A 146 11.11 -5.25 0.06
C ALA A 146 12.52 -5.42 -0.48
N ASP A 147 13.04 -6.64 -0.34
CA ASP A 147 14.22 -7.09 -1.06
C ASP A 147 13.85 -7.53 -2.48
N ASN A 148 14.79 -7.45 -3.42
CA ASN A 148 14.53 -7.81 -4.81
C ASN A 148 14.20 -9.30 -5.00
N SER A 149 14.64 -10.18 -4.08
CA SER A 149 14.26 -11.59 -4.06
C SER A 149 12.76 -11.80 -3.83
N ALA A 150 12.05 -10.85 -3.19
CA ALA A 150 10.62 -10.98 -2.91
C ALA A 150 9.75 -11.04 -4.18
N PHE A 151 10.27 -10.55 -5.31
CA PHE A 151 9.59 -10.56 -6.61
C PHE A 151 10.42 -11.26 -7.70
N GLU A 152 11.41 -12.06 -7.31
CA GLU A 152 12.12 -12.94 -8.23
C GLU A 152 11.17 -13.99 -8.83
N GLY A 153 11.29 -14.21 -10.15
CA GLY A 153 10.36 -15.01 -10.93
C GLY A 153 9.00 -14.35 -11.19
N GLY A 154 8.84 -13.09 -10.80
CA GLY A 154 7.67 -12.27 -11.11
C GLY A 154 7.64 -11.76 -12.55
N PHE A 155 6.69 -10.87 -12.84
CA PHE A 155 6.53 -10.20 -14.11
C PHE A 155 6.68 -8.68 -13.96
N GLU A 156 7.13 -8.01 -15.01
CA GLU A 156 7.19 -6.55 -15.08
C GLU A 156 5.89 -6.03 -15.67
N ALA A 157 5.38 -4.93 -15.13
CA ALA A 157 4.18 -4.27 -15.65
C ALA A 157 4.42 -3.76 -17.07
N THR A 158 3.37 -3.77 -17.89
CA THR A 158 3.47 -3.20 -19.25
C THR A 158 3.43 -1.68 -19.17
N LEU A 159 4.43 -1.02 -19.78
CA LEU A 159 4.41 0.44 -19.97
C LEU A 159 3.52 0.82 -21.16
N GLU A 160 2.67 1.83 -20.97
CA GLU A 160 1.84 2.47 -22.00
C GLU A 160 2.33 3.88 -22.37
#